data_AF-A0A447Z2V1-F1
#
_entry.id   AF-A0A447Z2V1-F1
#
_cell.length_a   1.000
_cell.length_b   1.000
_cell.length_c   1.000
_cell.angle_alpha   90.00
_cell.angle_beta   90.00
_cell.angle_gamma   90.00
#
_symmetry.space_group_name_H-M   'P 1'
#
loop_
_entity.id
_entity.type
_entity.pdbx_description
1 polymer ?
#
loop_
_entity_poly.entity_id
_entity_poly.type
_entity_poly.pdbx_seq_one_letter_code
_entity_poly.pdbx_strand_id
1 'polypeptide(L)'
;MKLIPYIFINRNLLSVSGSKKEVFSKCLKIASKYGEVIGSDEIFGEIYLKTKLNLRQLHFPREIKISVAATEVQDLTIIRFGDRFDYTSSWLRDVFGKEFFKK
;
A
#
# COMPACT_ATOMS: atom_id res chain seq x y z
N MET A 1 6.45 -8.97 -30.62
CA MET A 1 6.65 -9.57 -29.28
C MET A 1 5.57 -9.06 -28.35
N LYS A 2 4.72 -9.95 -27.81
CA LYS A 2 3.68 -9.62 -26.82
C LYS A 2 4.36 -9.34 -25.48
N LEU A 3 4.26 -8.10 -24.99
CA LEU A 3 4.77 -7.71 -23.68
C LEU A 3 4.00 -8.45 -22.58
N ILE A 4 4.77 -9.05 -21.68
CA ILE A 4 4.35 -9.93 -20.60
C ILE A 4 3.49 -9.13 -19.60
N PRO A 5 2.20 -9.48 -19.38
CA PRO A 5 1.29 -8.75 -18.48
C PRO A 5 1.71 -8.74 -17.00
N TYR A 6 2.67 -9.59 -16.61
CA TYR A 6 3.15 -9.70 -15.23
C TYR A 6 3.94 -8.48 -14.74
N ILE A 7 4.50 -7.65 -15.62
CA ILE A 7 5.39 -6.54 -15.23
C ILE A 7 4.59 -5.31 -14.72
N PHE A 8 3.31 -5.19 -15.07
CA PHE A 8 2.48 -4.07 -14.59
C PHE A 8 1.83 -4.32 -13.22
N ILE A 9 1.73 -5.57 -12.78
CA ILE A 9 1.03 -5.96 -11.55
C ILE A 9 1.84 -5.64 -10.27
N ASN A 10 3.17 -5.44 -10.40
CA ASN A 10 4.12 -5.35 -9.29
C ASN A 10 4.71 -3.96 -8.99
N ARG A 11 4.27 -2.88 -9.65
CA ARG A 11 4.94 -1.56 -9.49
C ARG A 11 4.80 -0.96 -8.08
N ASN A 12 3.76 -1.35 -7.34
CA ASN A 12 3.45 -0.82 -6.02
C ASN A 12 3.47 -1.90 -4.94
N LEU A 13 4.52 -2.72 -4.92
CA LEU A 13 4.81 -3.67 -3.83
C LEU A 13 5.92 -3.14 -2.94
N LEU A 14 5.82 -3.40 -1.64
CA LEU A 14 6.84 -3.15 -0.64
C LEU A 14 6.98 -4.41 0.22
N SER A 15 8.19 -4.98 0.26
CA SER A 15 8.49 -6.12 1.13
C SER A 15 9.13 -5.61 2.43
N VAL A 16 8.61 -6.07 3.57
CA VAL A 16 9.06 -5.67 4.91
C VAL A 16 9.17 -6.89 5.81
N SER A 17 10.04 -6.82 6.82
CA SER A 17 10.14 -7.85 7.85
C SER A 17 9.09 -7.64 8.95
N GLY A 18 8.57 -8.74 9.49
CA GLY A 18 7.67 -8.74 10.65
C GLY A 18 6.38 -9.51 10.39
N SER A 19 5.65 -9.81 11.48
CA SER A 19 4.39 -10.53 11.38
C SER A 19 3.31 -9.73 10.65
N LYS A 20 2.34 -10.42 10.03
CA LYS A 20 1.20 -9.79 9.36
C LYS A 20 0.53 -8.74 10.26
N LYS A 21 0.35 -9.08 11.54
CA LYS A 21 -0.31 -8.23 12.54
C LYS A 21 0.47 -6.95 12.85
N GLU A 22 1.78 -7.06 13.08
CA GLU A 22 2.63 -5.90 13.36
C GLU A 22 2.69 -4.97 12.15
N VAL A 23 2.89 -5.55 10.97
CA VAL A 23 2.96 -4.80 9.71
C VAL A 23 1.62 -4.13 9.43
N PHE A 24 0.50 -4.82 9.63
CA PHE A 24 -0.83 -4.24 9.47
C PHE A 24 -1.08 -3.05 10.41
N SER A 25 -0.75 -3.19 11.69
CA SER A 25 -0.88 -2.10 12.67
C SER A 25 -0.01 -0.89 12.29
N LYS A 26 1.22 -1.12 11.82
CA LYS A 26 2.11 -0.05 11.34
C LYS A 26 1.58 0.58 10.04
N CYS A 27 1.05 -0.21 9.11
CA CYS A 27 0.40 0.29 7.90
C CYS A 27 -0.78 1.21 8.22
N LEU A 28 -1.64 0.84 9.17
CA LEU A 28 -2.76 1.68 9.61
C LEU A 28 -2.26 3.03 10.17
N LYS A 29 -1.25 3.00 11.03
CA LYS A 29 -0.65 4.22 11.62
C LYS A 29 0.00 5.13 10.58
N ILE A 30 0.59 4.56 9.54
CA ILE A 30 1.19 5.36 8.45
C ILE A 30 0.07 5.90 7.56
N ALA A 31 -0.88 5.06 7.13
CA ALA A 31 -1.98 5.43 6.24
C ALA A 31 -2.79 6.62 6.78
N SER A 32 -3.10 6.63 8.08
CA SER A 32 -3.85 7.72 8.72
C SER A 32 -3.14 9.09 8.70
N LYS A 33 -1.82 9.13 8.47
CA LYS A 33 -1.09 10.40 8.30
C LYS A 33 -1.31 11.03 6.92
N TYR A 34 -1.73 10.24 5.93
CA TYR A 34 -1.77 10.65 4.51
C TYR A 34 -3.18 10.67 3.92
N GLY A 35 -4.20 10.31 4.71
CA GLY A 35 -5.59 10.33 4.30
C GLY A 35 -6.52 9.85 5.41
N GLU A 36 -7.80 9.79 5.07
CA GLU A 36 -8.85 9.25 5.92
C GLU A 36 -8.96 7.73 5.69
N VAL A 37 -8.80 6.94 6.75
CA VAL A 37 -9.03 5.49 6.67
C VAL A 37 -10.54 5.26 6.71
N ILE A 38 -11.10 4.81 5.59
CA ILE A 38 -12.54 4.60 5.40
C ILE A 38 -12.97 3.15 5.63
N GLY A 39 -12.00 2.24 5.75
CA GLY A 39 -12.25 0.84 6.08
C GLY A 39 -10.94 0.10 6.35
N SER A 40 -10.98 -0.90 7.23
CA SER A 40 -9.83 -1.77 7.51
C SER A 40 -10.27 -3.14 7.98
N ASP A 41 -9.59 -4.18 7.52
CA ASP A 41 -9.81 -5.56 7.89
C ASP A 41 -8.46 -6.25 8.14
N GLU A 42 -8.15 -6.54 9.41
CA GLU A 42 -6.88 -7.17 9.80
C GLU A 42 -6.79 -8.63 9.33
N ILE A 43 -7.93 -9.34 9.30
CA ILE A 43 -7.99 -10.75 8.93
C ILE A 43 -7.59 -10.91 7.47
N PHE A 44 -8.18 -10.11 6.59
CA PHE A 44 -7.84 -10.09 5.16
C PHE A 44 -6.61 -9.23 4.85
N GLY A 45 -6.16 -8.40 5.80
CA GLY A 45 -5.01 -7.52 5.64
C GLY A 45 -5.32 -6.34 4.71
N GLU A 46 -6.53 -5.81 4.73
CA GLU A 46 -6.97 -4.74 3.83
C GLU A 46 -7.13 -3.42 4.56
N ILE A 47 -6.69 -2.32 3.95
CA ILE A 47 -6.92 -0.96 4.43
C ILE A 47 -7.38 -0.12 3.23
N TYR A 48 -8.50 0.57 3.38
CA TYR A 48 -9.05 1.48 2.41
C TYR A 48 -8.79 2.91 2.86
N LEU A 49 -8.00 3.64 2.07
CA LEU A 49 -7.54 4.99 2.38
C LEU A 49 -8.11 5.98 1.36
N LYS A 50 -8.87 6.95 1.83
CA LYS A 50 -9.32 8.09 1.03
C LYS A 50 -8.33 9.24 1.17
N THR A 51 -7.55 9.48 0.12
CA THR A 51 -6.52 10.52 0.14
C THR A 51 -7.06 11.86 -0.36
N LYS A 52 -6.59 12.97 0.23
CA LYS A 52 -6.82 14.34 -0.25
C LYS A 52 -5.66 14.81 -1.14
N LEU A 53 -5.14 13.94 -2.00
CA LEU A 53 -4.02 14.29 -2.88
C LEU A 53 -4.41 15.46 -3.78
N ASN A 54 -3.86 16.64 -3.49
CA ASN A 54 -3.77 17.76 -4.42
C ASN A 54 -2.67 17.50 -5.45
N LEU A 55 -2.76 16.40 -6.20
CA LEU A 55 -2.05 16.31 -7.46
C LEU A 55 -2.77 17.29 -8.39
N ARG A 56 -2.05 18.31 -8.86
CA ARG A 56 -2.52 19.50 -9.62
C ARG A 56 -3.43 19.23 -10.83
N GLN A 57 -3.85 17.99 -11.10
CA GLN A 57 -4.62 17.58 -12.26
C GLN A 57 -5.82 16.67 -11.97
N LEU A 58 -6.10 16.24 -10.72
CA LEU A 58 -7.29 15.41 -10.44
C LEU A 58 -7.93 15.74 -9.08
N HIS A 59 -9.02 16.52 -9.12
CA HIS A 59 -9.85 16.94 -7.97
C HIS A 59 -10.72 15.84 -7.35
N PHE A 60 -10.41 14.56 -7.56
CA PHE A 60 -11.23 13.47 -7.05
C PHE A 60 -10.59 12.85 -5.80
N PRO A 61 -11.33 12.67 -4.70
CA PRO A 61 -10.86 11.83 -3.60
C PRO A 61 -10.61 10.43 -4.15
N ARG A 62 -9.35 9.99 -4.13
CA ARG A 62 -8.97 8.65 -4.59
C ARG A 62 -8.93 7.72 -3.41
N GLU A 63 -9.73 6.66 -3.52
CA GLU A 63 -9.69 5.50 -2.64
C GLU A 63 -8.54 4.60 -3.08
N ILE A 64 -7.61 4.38 -2.16
CA ILE A 64 -6.45 3.51 -2.34
C ILE A 64 -6.65 2.30 -1.44
N LYS A 65 -6.53 1.10 -2.01
CA LYS A 65 -6.52 -0.16 -1.28
C LYS A 65 -5.07 -0.53 -0.96
N ILE A 66 -4.77 -0.68 0.32
CA ILE A 66 -3.51 -1.23 0.82
C ILE A 66 -3.78 -2.66 1.27
N SER A 67 -3.06 -3.62 0.70
CA SER A 67 -3.19 -5.04 1.03
C SER A 67 -1.90 -5.53 1.68
N VAL A 68 -2.02 -6.26 2.79
CA VAL A 68 -0.92 -6.78 3.61
C VAL A 68 -1.04 -8.30 3.62
N ALA A 69 -0.07 -8.98 3.02
CA ALA A 69 -0.01 -10.43 2.92
C ALA A 69 1.33 -10.94 3.45
N ALA A 70 1.31 -11.88 4.40
CA ALA A 70 2.51 -12.57 4.83
C ALA A 70 2.86 -13.68 3.84
N THR A 71 4.16 -13.89 3.59
CA THR A 71 4.63 -15.06 2.86
C THR A 71 5.00 -16.15 3.87
N GLU A 72 4.71 -17.41 3.54
CA GLU A 72 5.10 -18.56 4.38
C GLU A 72 6.63 -18.81 4.39
N VAL A 73 7.33 -18.17 3.46
CA VAL A 73 8.77 -18.30 3.27
C VAL A 73 9.44 -17.05 3.83
N GLN A 74 10.07 -17.19 5.00
CA GLN A 74 10.76 -16.14 5.77
C GLN A 74 9.77 -15.12 6.38
N ASP A 75 10.16 -14.43 7.47
CA ASP A 75 9.35 -13.40 8.17
C ASP A 75 9.11 -12.13 7.32
N LEU A 76 8.79 -12.32 6.05
CA LEU A 76 8.54 -11.32 5.04
C LEU A 76 7.03 -11.12 4.88
N THR A 77 6.62 -9.87 5.01
CA THR A 77 5.28 -9.42 4.72
C THR A 77 5.33 -8.48 3.52
N ILE A 78 4.44 -8.72 2.56
CA ILE A 78 4.29 -7.93 1.35
C ILE A 78 3.13 -6.96 1.55
N ILE A 79 3.39 -5.68 1.30
CA ILE A 79 2.40 -4.62 1.25
C ILE A 79 2.19 -4.23 -0.22
N ARG A 80 0.94 -4.24 -0.68
CA ARG A 80 0.54 -3.85 -2.03
C ARG A 80 -0.34 -2.61 -1.99
N PHE A 81 -0.06 -1.63 -2.85
CA PHE A 81 -0.85 -0.40 -2.95
C PHE A 81 -1.59 -0.37 -4.30
N GLY A 82 -2.88 -0.70 -4.28
CA GLY A 82 -3.77 -0.67 -5.45
C GLY A 82 -4.65 0.58 -5.49
N ASP A 83 -4.78 1.18 -6.66
CA ASP A 83 -5.78 2.20 -7.04
C ASP A 83 -6.49 1.64 -8.29
N ARG A 84 -7.77 1.97 -8.52
CA ARG A 84 -8.47 1.68 -9.80
C ARG A 84 -7.67 2.10 -11.05
N PHE A 85 -6.68 2.99 -10.92
CA PHE A 85 -5.89 3.55 -12.02
C PHE A 85 -4.37 3.31 -11.95
N ASP A 86 -3.86 2.49 -11.02
CA ASP A 86 -2.48 1.93 -10.87
C ASP A 86 -1.24 2.86 -10.92
N TYR A 87 -1.31 4.07 -11.50
CA TYR A 87 -0.16 4.94 -11.78
C TYR A 87 0.16 5.95 -10.66
N THR A 88 -0.75 6.13 -9.70
CA THR A 88 -0.73 7.25 -8.73
C THR A 88 -0.48 6.83 -7.29
N SER A 89 -0.34 5.54 -6.99
CA SER A 89 -0.03 5.05 -5.64
C SER A 89 1.46 4.84 -5.38
N SER A 90 2.32 5.16 -6.36
CA SER A 90 3.79 5.02 -6.24
C SER A 90 4.39 5.86 -5.11
N TRP A 91 3.92 7.11 -4.95
CA TRP A 91 4.37 7.98 -3.86
C TRP A 91 4.03 7.38 -2.48
N LEU A 92 2.91 6.65 -2.36
CA LEU A 92 2.50 6.03 -1.11
C LEU A 92 3.43 4.86 -0.76
N ARG A 93 3.84 4.07 -1.76
CA ARG A 93 4.89 3.05 -1.59
C ARG A 93 6.19 3.68 -1.07
N ASP A 94 6.64 4.78 -1.65
CA ASP A 94 7.90 5.43 -1.26
C ASP A 94 7.84 6.02 0.16
N VAL A 95 6.69 6.59 0.53
CA VAL A 95 6.40 7.07 1.88
C VAL A 95 6.43 5.93 2.90
N PHE A 96 5.75 4.82 2.59
CA PHE A 96 5.75 3.63 3.44
C PHE A 96 7.17 3.07 3.56
N GLY A 97 7.93 2.99 2.47
CA GLY A 97 9.33 2.58 2.50
C GLY A 97 10.15 3.41 3.49
N LYS A 98 10.02 4.75 3.46
CA LYS A 98 10.71 5.62 4.42
C LYS A 98 10.31 5.36 5.87
N GLU A 99 9.04 5.10 6.16
CA GLU A 99 8.56 4.84 7.54
C GLU A 99 8.91 3.42 8.03
N PHE A 100 9.02 2.45 7.13
CA PHE A 100 9.42 1.08 7.48
C PHE A 100 10.93 0.91 7.63
N PHE A 101 11.73 1.62 6.82
CA PHE A 101 13.20 1.54 6.84
C PHE A 101 13.90 2.70 7.56
N LYS A 102 13.15 3.60 8.21
CA LYS A 102 13.72 4.56 9.17
C LYS A 102 14.45 3.76 10.26
N LYS A 103 15.79 3.89 10.31
CA LYS A 103 16.62 3.40 11.39
C LYS A 103 16.29 4.11 12.70
#